data_AF-A0A090W5C0-F1
#
_entry.id   AF-A0A090W5C0-F1
#
_cell.length_a   1.000
_cell.length_b   1.000
_cell.length_c   1.000
_cell.angle_alpha   90.00
_cell.angle_beta   90.00
_cell.angle_gamma   90.00
#
_symmetry.space_group_name_H-M   'P 1'
#
loop_
_entity.id
_entity.type
_entity.pdbx_description
1 polymer ?
#
loop_
_entity_poly.entity_id
_entity_poly.type
_entity_poly.pdbx_seq_one_letter_code
_entity_poly.pdbx_strand_id
1 'polypeptide(L)'
;MSEKIQKFVQKKFNTELASDLGLSGRQRINVIFKIDKNGNITGVRSRAPHPGLEKEAARVINLLPKMKPGRQRGKPVTVPYSLPIVFQVQD
;
A
#
# COMPACT_ATOMS: atom_id res chain seq x y z
N MET A 1 -7.04 11.79 4.19
CA MET A 1 -7.01 10.36 4.54
C MET A 1 -5.85 9.65 3.84
N SER A 2 -5.65 9.93 2.54
CA SER A 2 -4.51 9.47 1.73
C SER A 2 -3.13 9.79 2.32
N GLU A 3 -2.90 11.01 2.81
CA GLU A 3 -1.57 11.42 3.32
C GLU A 3 -1.08 10.63 4.54
N LYS A 4 -1.97 10.31 5.50
CA LYS A 4 -1.60 9.54 6.70
C LYS A 4 -1.21 8.11 6.34
N ILE A 5 -1.93 7.51 5.40
CA ILE A 5 -1.62 6.17 4.87
C ILE A 5 -0.28 6.23 4.15
N GLN A 6 -0.08 7.22 3.27
CA GLN A 6 1.18 7.38 2.55
C GLN A 6 2.37 7.53 3.48
N LYS A 7 2.27 8.36 4.53
CA LYS A 7 3.32 8.50 5.55
C LYS A 7 3.58 7.19 6.32
N PHE A 8 2.52 6.46 6.68
CA PHE A 8 2.67 5.16 7.32
C PHE A 8 3.41 4.17 6.43
N VAL A 9 3.02 4.10 5.16
CA VAL A 9 3.64 3.21 4.18
C VAL A 9 5.08 3.59 3.95
N GLN A 10 5.41 4.87 3.74
CA GLN A 10 6.80 5.33 3.62
C GLN A 10 7.67 4.97 4.84
N LYS A 11 7.10 5.02 6.05
CA LYS A 11 7.83 4.67 7.28
C LYS A 11 8.04 3.16 7.46
N LYS A 12 7.16 2.33 6.91
CA LYS A 12 7.14 0.87 7.14
C LYS A 12 7.64 0.05 5.97
N PHE A 13 7.68 0.64 4.77
CA PHE A 13 8.15 0.02 3.56
C PHE A 13 9.66 -0.03 3.53
N ASN A 14 10.21 -1.22 3.35
CA ASN A 14 11.65 -1.39 3.19
C ASN A 14 12.07 -0.97 1.78
N THR A 15 12.62 0.24 1.64
CA THR A 15 13.16 0.75 0.37
C THR A 15 14.50 0.12 -0.01
N GLU A 16 15.29 -0.33 0.97
CA GLU A 16 16.59 -0.98 0.76
C GLU A 16 16.42 -2.33 0.03
N LEU A 17 15.27 -2.97 0.21
CA LEU A 17 14.89 -4.17 -0.54
C LEU A 17 15.00 -3.96 -2.06
N ALA A 18 14.73 -2.77 -2.58
CA ALA A 18 14.88 -2.50 -4.00
C ALA A 18 16.35 -2.53 -4.44
N SER A 19 17.25 -1.95 -3.65
CA SER A 19 18.70 -1.98 -3.88
C SER A 19 19.25 -3.41 -3.80
N ASP A 20 18.83 -4.20 -2.80
CA ASP A 20 19.23 -5.60 -2.64
C ASP A 20 18.80 -6.48 -3.82
N LEU A 21 17.70 -6.11 -4.47
CA LEU A 21 17.18 -6.76 -5.66
C LEU A 21 17.82 -6.24 -6.97
N GLY A 22 18.83 -5.37 -6.87
CA GLY A 22 19.53 -4.79 -8.02
C GLY A 22 18.69 -3.78 -8.81
N LEU A 23 17.67 -3.19 -8.19
CA LEU A 23 16.84 -2.17 -8.83
C LEU A 23 17.40 -0.79 -8.53
N SER A 24 17.52 0.04 -9.57
CA SER A 24 17.95 1.44 -9.46
C SER A 24 16.89 2.41 -9.97
N GLY A 25 17.10 3.70 -9.70
CA GLY A 25 16.25 4.74 -10.25
C GLY A 25 14.87 4.86 -9.59
N ARG A 26 13.91 5.39 -10.33
CA ARG A 26 12.56 5.65 -9.82
C ARG A 26 11.70 4.39 -9.87
N GLN A 27 11.40 3.84 -8.71
CA GLN A 27 10.54 2.67 -8.56
C GLN A 27 9.10 3.09 -8.30
N ARG A 28 8.15 2.45 -9.00
CA ARG A 28 6.71 2.66 -8.82
C ARG A 28 6.01 1.34 -8.58
N ILE A 29 5.29 1.27 -7.47
CA ILE A 29 4.47 0.14 -7.07
C ILE A 29 3.03 0.61 -6.97
N ASN A 30 2.12 -0.14 -7.57
CA ASN A 30 0.69 0.15 -7.46
C ASN A 30 0.06 -0.90 -6.55
N VAL A 31 -0.58 -0.45 -5.47
CA VAL A 31 -1.30 -1.34 -4.56
C VAL A 31 -2.78 -1.00 -4.55
N ILE A 32 -3.61 -2.01 -4.73
CA ILE A 32 -5.06 -1.91 -4.69
C ILE A 32 -5.54 -2.78 -3.55
N PHE A 33 -6.44 -2.26 -2.73
CA PHE A 33 -7.05 -2.98 -1.61
C PHE A 33 -8.45 -2.47 -1.36
N LYS A 34 -9.24 -3.19 -0.58
CA LYS A 34 -10.60 -2.80 -0.19
C LYS A 34 -10.65 -2.61 1.32
N ILE A 35 -11.30 -1.55 1.77
CA ILE A 35 -11.68 -1.40 3.18
C ILE A 35 -13.13 -1.87 3.30
N ASP A 36 -13.36 -2.91 4.10
CA ASP A 36 -14.69 -3.45 4.32
C ASP A 36 -15.56 -2.55 5.23
N LYS A 37 -16.81 -2.95 5.46
CA LYS A 37 -17.76 -2.23 6.32
C LYS A 37 -17.34 -2.16 7.79
N ASN A 38 -16.44 -3.02 8.21
CA ASN A 38 -15.90 -3.09 9.55
C ASN A 38 -14.61 -2.27 9.69
N GLY A 39 -14.03 -1.78 8.58
CA GLY A 39 -12.75 -1.09 8.59
C GLY A 39 -11.53 -1.99 8.38
N ASN A 40 -11.73 -3.27 8.06
CA ASN A 40 -10.64 -4.20 7.78
C ASN A 40 -10.19 -4.07 6.34
N ILE A 41 -8.90 -4.29 6.12
CA ILE A 41 -8.32 -4.32 4.78
C ILE A 41 -8.47 -5.72 4.21
N THR A 42 -8.95 -5.80 2.97
CA THR A 42 -9.24 -7.06 2.27
C THR A 42 -8.86 -6.95 0.80
N GLY A 43 -8.60 -8.08 0.15
CA GLY A 43 -8.35 -8.14 -1.29
C GLY A 43 -7.14 -7.32 -1.75
N VAL A 44 -6.07 -7.30 -0.96
CA VAL A 44 -4.82 -6.61 -1.27
C VAL A 44 -4.19 -7.24 -2.52
N ARG A 45 -3.88 -6.40 -3.51
CA ARG A 45 -3.18 -6.75 -4.74
C ARG A 45 -2.11 -5.70 -5.00
N SER A 46 -0.87 -6.11 -5.13
CA SER A 46 0.26 -5.26 -5.47
C SER A 46 0.77 -5.60 -6.86
N ARG A 47 1.29 -4.59 -7.56
CA ARG A 47 2.01 -4.72 -8.82
C ARG A 47 3.30 -3.91 -8.73
N ALA A 48 4.44 -4.56 -8.88
CA ALA A 48 5.76 -3.96 -8.82
C ALA A 48 6.68 -4.54 -9.90
N PRO A 49 7.84 -3.91 -10.18
CA PRO A 49 8.85 -4.46 -11.09
C PRO A 49 9.47 -5.78 -10.61
N HIS A 50 9.39 -6.09 -9.32
CA HIS A 50 9.94 -7.31 -8.74
C HIS A 50 9.00 -7.95 -7.72
N PRO A 51 8.83 -9.29 -7.69
CA PRO A 51 7.94 -9.99 -6.75
C PRO A 51 8.26 -9.73 -5.27
N GLY A 52 9.53 -9.47 -4.94
CA GLY A 52 9.95 -9.09 -3.58
C GLY A 52 9.29 -7.79 -3.12
N LEU A 53 9.23 -6.78 -4.00
CA LEU A 53 8.55 -5.52 -3.74
C LEU A 53 7.03 -5.68 -3.66
N GLU A 54 6.45 -6.61 -4.44
CA GLU A 54 5.02 -6.92 -4.36
C GLU A 54 4.65 -7.49 -2.99
N LYS A 55 5.44 -8.46 -2.49
CA LYS A 55 5.27 -9.06 -1.17
C LYS A 55 5.41 -8.03 -0.06
N GLU A 56 6.43 -7.18 -0.16
CA GLU A 56 6.68 -6.12 0.82
C GLU A 56 5.55 -5.09 0.84
N ALA A 57 5.09 -4.64 -0.32
CA ALA A 57 3.96 -3.73 -0.43
C ALA A 57 2.68 -4.32 0.17
N ALA A 58 2.40 -5.60 -0.10
CA ALA A 58 1.25 -6.29 0.48
C ALA A 58 1.36 -6.41 2.01
N ARG A 59 2.55 -6.72 2.54
CA ARG A 59 2.82 -6.79 3.98
C ARG A 59 2.53 -5.45 4.65
N VAL A 60 3.06 -4.35 4.11
CA VAL A 60 2.90 -3.01 4.69
C VAL A 60 1.43 -2.56 4.70
N ILE A 61 0.67 -2.85 3.63
CA ILE A 61 -0.76 -2.54 3.59
C ILE A 61 -1.54 -3.35 4.62
N ASN A 62 -1.19 -4.62 4.86
CA ASN A 62 -1.82 -5.42 5.90
C ASN A 62 -1.46 -4.99 7.34
N LEU A 63 -0.40 -4.21 7.52
CA LEU A 63 -0.02 -3.63 8.82
C LEU A 63 -0.76 -2.33 9.15
N LEU A 64 -1.53 -1.78 8.21
CA LEU A 64 -2.33 -0.60 8.48
C LEU A 64 -3.33 -0.90 9.61
N PRO A 65 -3.51 0.05 10.55
CA PRO A 65 -4.49 -0.12 11.60
C PRO A 65 -5.90 -0.18 11.01
N LYS A 66 -6.84 -0.70 11.79
CA LYS A 66 -8.26 -0.73 11.43
C LYS A 66 -8.73 0.65 10.96
N MET A 67 -9.22 0.71 9.74
CA MET A 67 -9.57 1.95 9.07
C MET A 67 -11.01 2.35 9.38
N LYS A 68 -11.35 3.62 9.17
CA LYS A 68 -12.75 4.03 9.19
C LYS A 68 -13.41 3.60 7.87
N PRO A 69 -14.47 2.79 7.89
CA PRO A 69 -15.17 2.37 6.68
C PRO A 69 -15.78 3.58 5.98
N GLY A 70 -15.84 3.53 4.64
CA GLY A 70 -16.59 4.51 3.87
C GLY A 70 -18.08 4.44 4.23
N ARG A 71 -18.77 5.58 4.15
CA ARG A 71 -20.22 5.64 4.38
C ARG A 71 -20.91 6.19 3.15
N GLN A 72 -21.96 5.50 2.70
CA GLN A 72 -22.85 5.98 1.66
C GLN A 72 -24.26 6.03 2.24
N ARG A 73 -24.89 7.21 2.23
CA ARG A 73 -26.22 7.44 2.83
C ARG A 73 -26.33 6.93 4.28
N GLY A 74 -25.30 7.20 5.09
CA GLY A 74 -25.23 6.78 6.49
C GLY A 74 -24.87 5.31 6.74
N LYS A 75 -24.86 4.46 5.70
CA LYS A 75 -24.53 3.02 5.83
C LYS A 75 -23.06 2.76 5.53
N PRO A 76 -22.36 1.92 6.31
CA PRO A 76 -20.99 1.53 5.99
C PRO A 76 -20.96 0.69 4.71
N VAL A 77 -20.06 1.04 3.80
CA VAL A 77 -19.88 0.37 2.51
C VAL A 77 -18.43 -0.04 2.32
N THR A 78 -18.22 -1.12 1.57
CA THR A 78 -16.87 -1.55 1.18
C THR A 78 -16.36 -0.62 0.08
N VAL A 79 -15.20 -0.01 0.29
CA VAL A 79 -14.63 0.95 -0.67
C VAL A 79 -13.30 0.43 -1.20
N PRO A 80 -13.10 0.36 -2.52
CA PRO A 80 -11.79 0.08 -3.11
C PRO A 80 -10.89 1.32 -3.01
N TYR A 81 -9.63 1.10 -2.66
CA TYR A 81 -8.58 2.10 -2.60
C TYR A 81 -7.42 1.67 -3.50
N SER A 82 -6.77 2.67 -4.09
CA SER A 82 -5.53 2.50 -4.84
C SER A 82 -4.49 3.46 -4.27
N LEU A 83 -3.32 2.93 -3.93
CA LEU A 83 -2.20 3.67 -3.40
C LEU A 83 -0.97 3.43 -4.27
N PRO A 84 -0.48 4.46 -5.01
CA PRO A 84 0.82 4.39 -5.64
C PRO A 84 1.90 4.65 -4.59
N ILE A 85 2.87 3.74 -4.49
CA ILE A 85 4.09 3.91 -3.71
C ILE A 85 5.19 4.22 -4.71
N VAL A 86 5.77 5.41 -4.61
CA VAL A 86 6.83 5.88 -5.50
C VAL A 86 7.99 6.31 -4.64
N PHE A 87 9.16 5.78 -4.94
CA PHE A 87 10.41 6.12 -4.27
C PHE A 87 11.57 6.08 -5.27
N GLN A 88 12.63 6.80 -4.93
CA GLN A 88 13.87 6.78 -5.68
C GLN A 88 14.82 5.85 -4.95
N VAL A 89 15.40 4.89 -5.67
CA VAL A 89 16.55 4.13 -5.20
C VAL A 89 17.79 4.91 -5.64
N GLN A 90 18.63 5.29 -4.67
CA GLN A 90 19.93 5.86 -4.98
C GLN A 90 20.86 4.75 -5.47
N ASP A 91 21.60 5.05 -6.54
CA ASP A 91 22.69 4.22 -7.05
C ASP A 91 23.87 4.19 -6.06
#